data_AF-A0A7J4Q4E3-F1
#
_entry.id   AF-A0A7J4Q4E3-F1
#
_cell.length_a   1.000
_cell.length_b   1.000
_cell.length_c   1.000
_cell.angle_alpha   90.00
_cell.angle_beta   90.00
_cell.angle_gamma   90.00
#
_symmetry.space_group_name_H-M   'P 1'
#
loop_
_entity.id
_entity.type
_entity.pdbx_description
1 polymer ?
#
loop_
_entity_poly.entity_id
_entity_poly.type
_entity_poly.pdbx_seq_one_letter_code
_entity_poly.pdbx_strand_id
1 'polypeptide(L)'
;MSIVERVAMPERIAQDVYLGLMRQFDARGEEWLMTRGGVGRLSDEISKKVISGVKKKSLSIEKIESILENVPLDNQKLLLNTLGGRMPYGFRIAGRNGDEVTERVLSRLDRTIRRLKTVSSRVDESLE
;
A
#
# COMPACT_ATOMS: atom_id res chain seq x y z
N MET A 1 11.61 14.94 -1.86
CA MET A 1 12.25 13.60 -1.86
C MET A 1 13.35 13.59 -0.82
N SER A 2 13.23 12.72 0.16
CA SER A 2 14.22 12.49 1.22
C SER A 2 15.15 11.33 0.81
N ILE A 3 16.08 10.93 1.67
CA ILE A 3 16.85 9.67 1.55
C ILE A 3 15.92 8.47 1.34
N VAL A 4 14.71 8.59 1.87
CA VAL A 4 13.65 7.59 1.83
C VAL A 4 12.47 8.13 1.02
N GLU A 5 11.86 7.25 0.23
CA GLU A 5 10.61 7.49 -0.49
C GLU A 5 9.51 6.53 -0.04
N ARG A 6 8.26 7.02 -0.13
CA ARG A 6 7.08 6.24 0.21
C ARG A 6 6.65 5.46 -1.03
N VAL A 7 6.61 4.13 -0.94
CA VAL A 7 6.33 3.24 -2.06
C VAL A 7 5.16 2.33 -1.72
N ALA A 8 4.30 2.07 -2.69
CA ALA A 8 3.23 1.08 -2.57
C ALA A 8 3.85 -0.30 -2.39
N MET A 9 3.32 -1.12 -1.46
CA MET A 9 3.84 -2.47 -1.20
C MET A 9 2.80 -3.53 -1.59
N PRO A 10 2.74 -3.95 -2.86
CA PRO A 10 1.82 -4.98 -3.35
C PRO A 10 1.84 -6.26 -2.51
N GLU A 11 3.02 -6.71 -2.10
CA GLU A 11 3.22 -7.97 -1.35
C GLU A 11 2.52 -7.95 0.02
N ARG A 12 2.31 -6.76 0.60
CA ARG A 12 1.57 -6.62 1.86
C ARG A 12 0.06 -6.65 1.71
N ILE A 13 -0.47 -6.61 0.48
CA ILE A 13 -1.92 -6.68 0.24
C ILE A 13 -2.47 -8.00 0.78
N ALA A 14 -1.79 -9.12 0.58
CA ALA A 14 -2.24 -10.43 1.06
C ALA A 14 -2.41 -10.46 2.59
N GLN A 15 -1.47 -9.85 3.32
CA GLN A 15 -1.54 -9.74 4.78
C GLN A 15 -2.73 -8.89 5.25
N ASP A 16 -2.94 -7.73 4.64
CA ASP A 16 -4.05 -6.84 5.02
C ASP A 16 -5.41 -7.43 4.62
N VAL A 17 -5.47 -8.14 3.48
CA VAL A 17 -6.66 -8.89 3.06
C VAL A 17 -6.96 -10.02 4.03
N TYR A 18 -5.96 -10.78 4.49
CA TYR A 18 -6.14 -11.82 5.51
C TYR A 18 -6.75 -11.25 6.79
N LEU A 19 -6.16 -10.19 7.34
CA LEU A 19 -6.66 -9.53 8.55
C LEU A 19 -8.07 -8.98 8.34
N GLY A 20 -8.33 -8.39 7.17
CA GLY A 20 -9.64 -7.90 6.78
C GLY A 20 -10.69 -9.01 6.72
N LEU A 21 -10.37 -10.13 6.06
CA LEU A 21 -11.26 -11.28 5.93
C LEU A 21 -11.61 -11.88 7.28
N MET A 22 -10.61 -12.14 8.13
CA MET A 22 -10.84 -12.73 9.46
C MET A 22 -11.70 -11.80 10.33
N ARG A 23 -11.32 -10.51 10.41
CA ARG A 23 -12.06 -9.52 11.21
C ARG A 23 -13.50 -9.34 10.74
N GLN A 24 -13.73 -9.24 9.42
CA GLN A 24 -15.07 -9.01 8.89
C GLN A 24 -15.92 -10.26 8.93
N PHE A 25 -15.33 -11.45 8.77
CA PHE A 25 -16.05 -12.71 8.92
C PHE A 25 -16.55 -12.89 10.35
N ASP A 26 -15.67 -12.71 11.34
CA ASP A 26 -16.04 -12.88 12.75
C ASP A 26 -17.11 -11.86 13.18
N ALA A 27 -17.09 -10.66 12.62
CA ALA A 27 -18.04 -9.60 12.97
C ALA A 27 -19.38 -9.65 12.21
N ARG A 28 -19.39 -10.11 10.95
CA ARG A 28 -20.55 -9.93 10.04
C ARG A 28 -20.96 -11.19 9.28
N GLY A 29 -20.17 -12.26 9.34
CA GLY A 29 -20.46 -13.53 8.69
C GLY A 29 -20.20 -13.58 7.19
N GLU A 30 -20.51 -14.74 6.61
CA GLU A 30 -20.23 -15.10 5.21
C GLU A 30 -21.02 -14.29 4.19
N GLU A 31 -22.32 -14.08 4.44
CA GLU A 31 -23.21 -13.38 3.51
C GLU A 31 -22.73 -11.94 3.26
N TRP A 32 -22.22 -11.29 4.30
CA TRP A 32 -21.65 -9.96 4.20
C TRP A 32 -20.37 -9.95 3.35
N LEU A 33 -19.49 -10.94 3.50
CA LEU A 33 -18.26 -11.05 2.70
C LEU A 33 -18.54 -11.23 1.21
N MET A 34 -19.53 -12.06 0.87
CA MET A 34 -19.93 -12.30 -0.52
C MET A 34 -20.53 -11.07 -1.18
N THR A 35 -21.34 -10.32 -0.44
CA THR A 35 -22.03 -9.15 -0.98
C THR A 35 -21.18 -7.88 -0.85
N ARG A 36 -21.10 -7.31 0.34
CA ARG A 36 -20.45 -6.02 0.61
C ARG A 36 -18.93 -6.12 0.79
N GLY A 37 -18.43 -7.26 1.24
CA GLY A 37 -16.99 -7.52 1.40
C GLY A 37 -16.25 -7.70 0.08
N GLY A 38 -16.96 -7.81 -1.04
CA GLY A 38 -16.37 -7.85 -2.39
C GLY A 38 -15.78 -9.20 -2.79
N VAL A 39 -15.86 -10.22 -1.93
CA VAL A 39 -15.37 -11.58 -2.24
C VAL A 39 -16.15 -12.16 -3.42
N GLY A 40 -17.47 -11.94 -3.49
CA GLY A 40 -18.31 -12.44 -4.59
C GLY A 40 -18.06 -11.78 -5.96
N ARG A 41 -17.17 -10.77 -6.03
CA ARG A 41 -16.74 -10.15 -7.30
C ARG A 41 -15.51 -10.82 -7.89
N LEU A 42 -14.84 -11.68 -7.13
CA LEU A 42 -13.75 -12.51 -7.63
C LEU A 42 -14.33 -13.69 -8.43
N SER A 43 -13.50 -14.35 -9.22
CA SER A 43 -13.91 -15.58 -9.92
C SER A 43 -14.49 -16.60 -8.95
N ASP A 44 -15.53 -17.33 -9.36
CA ASP A 44 -16.25 -18.29 -8.50
C ASP A 44 -15.35 -19.30 -7.79
N GLU A 45 -14.27 -19.75 -8.43
CA GLU A 45 -13.29 -20.66 -7.83
C GLU A 45 -12.53 -20.03 -6.66
N ILE A 46 -12.07 -18.79 -6.83
CA ILE A 46 -11.34 -18.02 -5.81
C ILE A 46 -12.28 -17.70 -4.65
N SER A 47 -13.51 -17.25 -4.93
CA SER A 47 -14.52 -16.93 -3.93
C SER A 47 -14.82 -18.14 -3.03
N LYS A 48 -15.00 -19.33 -3.63
CA LYS A 48 -15.20 -20.59 -2.89
C LYS A 48 -13.98 -20.99 -2.05
N LYS A 49 -12.76 -20.85 -2.60
CA LYS A 49 -11.51 -21.14 -1.87
C LYS A 49 -11.33 -20.23 -0.65
N VAL A 50 -11.58 -18.93 -0.82
CA VAL A 50 -11.50 -17.94 0.26
C VAL A 50 -12.53 -18.27 1.35
N ILE A 51 -13.80 -18.46 1.01
CA ILE A 51 -14.86 -18.71 1.99
C ILE A 51 -14.67 -20.03 2.74
N SER A 52 -14.36 -21.11 2.02
CA SER A 52 -14.09 -22.39 2.66
C SER A 52 -12.87 -22.33 3.57
N GLY A 53 -11.85 -21.56 3.17
CA GLY A 53 -10.67 -21.27 3.98
C GLY A 53 -10.99 -20.51 5.27
N VAL A 54 -11.82 -19.46 5.18
CA VAL A 54 -12.25 -18.64 6.32
C VAL A 54 -13.08 -19.49 7.29
N LYS A 55 -14.08 -20.23 6.79
CA LYS A 55 -14.93 -21.13 7.60
C LYS A 55 -14.12 -22.15 8.40
N LYS A 56 -13.11 -22.75 7.76
CA LYS A 56 -12.25 -23.75 8.38
C LYS A 56 -11.14 -23.15 9.25
N LYS A 57 -11.05 -21.82 9.36
CA LYS A 57 -9.93 -21.08 10.00
C LYS A 57 -8.55 -21.57 9.54
N SER A 58 -8.47 -22.00 8.28
CA SER A 58 -7.29 -22.67 7.71
C SER A 58 -6.50 -21.79 6.75
N LEU A 59 -6.93 -20.53 6.62
CA LEU A 59 -6.22 -19.51 5.84
C LEU A 59 -4.97 -19.08 6.59
N SER A 60 -3.88 -18.98 5.84
CA SER A 60 -2.65 -18.32 6.23
C SER A 60 -2.37 -17.22 5.21
N ILE A 61 -1.40 -16.34 5.53
CA ILE A 61 -1.04 -15.23 4.66
C ILE A 61 -0.53 -15.77 3.30
N GLU A 62 0.26 -16.84 3.32
CA GLU A 62 0.85 -17.48 2.14
C GLU A 62 -0.21 -18.14 1.24
N LYS A 63 -1.27 -18.70 1.85
CA LYS A 63 -2.40 -19.24 1.10
C LYS A 63 -3.20 -18.14 0.41
N ILE A 64 -3.34 -16.98 1.04
CA ILE A 64 -4.03 -15.85 0.41
C ILE A 64 -3.16 -15.25 -0.69
N GLU A 65 -1.86 -15.16 -0.48
CA GLU A 65 -0.91 -14.72 -1.51
C GLU A 65 -0.99 -15.59 -2.77
N SER A 66 -0.92 -16.92 -2.62
CA SER A 66 -1.07 -17.86 -3.75
C SER A 66 -2.46 -17.83 -4.41
N ILE A 67 -3.52 -17.58 -3.65
CA ILE A 67 -4.87 -17.40 -4.22
C ILE A 67 -4.95 -16.09 -5.03
N LEU A 68 -4.34 -15.02 -4.52
CA LEU A 68 -4.36 -13.69 -5.14
C LEU A 68 -3.35 -13.51 -6.26
N GLU A 69 -2.35 -14.40 -6.39
CA GLU A 69 -1.33 -14.35 -7.46
C GLU A 69 -1.96 -14.31 -8.87
N ASN A 70 -3.07 -15.03 -9.06
CA ASN A 70 -3.83 -15.06 -10.32
C ASN A 70 -4.84 -13.91 -10.46
N VAL A 71 -4.94 -13.02 -9.47
CA VAL A 71 -5.89 -11.90 -9.46
C VAL A 71 -5.15 -10.61 -9.84
N PRO A 72 -5.65 -9.84 -10.84
CA PRO A 72 -5.06 -8.55 -11.18
C PRO A 72 -4.96 -7.61 -9.98
N LEU A 73 -3.85 -6.87 -9.91
CA LEU A 73 -3.53 -5.95 -8.80
C LEU A 73 -4.66 -4.96 -8.48
N ASP A 74 -5.40 -4.49 -9.50
CA ASP A 74 -6.51 -3.56 -9.29
C ASP A 74 -7.73 -4.22 -8.64
N ASN A 75 -7.97 -5.50 -8.94
CA ASN A 75 -9.01 -6.29 -8.26
C ASN A 75 -8.60 -6.59 -6.81
N GLN A 76 -7.31 -6.82 -6.54
CA GLN A 76 -6.81 -6.98 -5.18
C GLN A 76 -6.98 -5.69 -4.35
N LYS A 77 -6.66 -4.52 -4.94
CA LYS A 77 -6.90 -3.21 -4.30
C LYS A 77 -8.39 -2.97 -4.03
N LEU A 78 -9.25 -3.33 -4.97
CA LEU A 78 -10.70 -3.20 -4.81
C LEU A 78 -11.19 -4.07 -3.64
N LEU A 79 -10.75 -5.32 -3.57
CA LEU A 79 -11.06 -6.23 -2.45
C LEU A 79 -10.58 -5.67 -1.11
N LEU A 80 -9.36 -5.15 -1.07
CA LEU A 80 -8.82 -4.52 0.14
C LEU A 80 -9.70 -3.34 0.59
N ASN A 81 -10.14 -2.50 -0.35
CA ASN A 81 -11.01 -1.36 -0.07
C ASN A 81 -12.39 -1.81 0.44
N THR A 82 -12.98 -2.87 -0.12
CA THR A 82 -14.29 -3.39 0.33
C THR A 82 -14.22 -4.04 1.72
N LEU A 83 -13.08 -4.62 2.09
CA LEU A 83 -12.82 -5.13 3.44
C LEU A 83 -12.52 -4.02 4.48
N GLY A 84 -12.44 -2.76 4.01
CA GLY A 84 -12.15 -1.59 4.84
C GLY A 84 -10.66 -1.37 5.09
N GLY A 85 -9.79 -2.00 4.29
CA GLY A 85 -8.36 -1.74 4.25
C GLY A 85 -8.01 -0.56 3.35
N ARG A 86 -6.74 -0.17 3.36
CA ARG A 86 -6.15 0.84 2.46
C ARG A 86 -4.83 0.32 1.95
N MET A 87 -4.44 0.73 0.75
CA MET A 87 -3.16 0.32 0.15
C MET A 87 -2.01 0.51 1.15
N PRO A 88 -1.27 -0.56 1.50
CA PRO A 88 -0.12 -0.45 2.38
C PRO A 88 1.00 0.29 1.64
N TYR A 89 1.51 1.33 2.30
CA TYR A 89 2.68 2.06 1.84
C TYR A 89 3.82 1.80 2.79
N GLY A 90 4.95 1.42 2.23
CA GLY A 90 6.22 1.27 2.92
C GLY A 90 7.16 2.40 2.59
N PHE A 91 8.38 2.25 3.09
CA PHE A 91 9.48 3.17 2.89
C PHE A 91 10.61 2.41 2.21
N ARG A 92 11.16 2.96 1.12
CA ARG A 92 12.33 2.43 0.42
C ARG A 92 13.40 3.52 0.33
N ILE A 93 14.66 3.13 0.32
CA ILE A 93 15.76 4.03 -0.04
C ILE A 93 15.51 4.54 -1.46
N ALA A 94 15.59 5.85 -1.64
CA ALA A 94 15.23 6.52 -2.88
C ALA A 94 16.22 6.27 -4.03
N GLY A 95 17.38 5.67 -3.77
CA GLY A 95 18.38 5.31 -4.77
C GLY A 95 18.66 3.82 -4.77
N ARG A 96 19.13 3.32 -5.92
CA ARG A 96 19.59 1.92 -6.10
C ARG A 96 20.90 1.67 -5.38
N ASN A 97 21.73 2.70 -5.20
CA ASN A 97 23.02 2.67 -4.52
C ASN A 97 23.25 3.94 -3.69
N GLY A 98 24.34 3.96 -2.92
CA GLY A 98 24.69 5.10 -2.06
C GLY A 98 25.01 6.38 -2.83
N ASP A 99 25.59 6.25 -4.03
CA ASP A 99 25.97 7.40 -4.87
C ASP A 99 24.74 8.14 -5.38
N GLU A 100 23.73 7.42 -5.87
CA GLU A 100 22.48 7.99 -6.37
C GLU A 100 21.68 8.65 -5.24
N VAL A 101 21.71 8.08 -4.02
CA VAL A 101 21.15 8.73 -2.83
C VAL A 101 21.90 10.02 -2.52
N THR A 102 23.23 10.01 -2.60
CA THR A 102 24.08 11.15 -2.28
C THR A 102 23.83 12.31 -3.26
N GLU A 103 23.82 12.02 -4.56
CA GLU A 103 23.51 13.01 -5.60
C GLU A 103 22.12 13.64 -5.36
N ARG A 104 21.12 12.81 -5.04
CA ARG A 104 19.76 13.26 -4.78
C ARG A 104 19.66 14.17 -3.54
N VAL A 105 20.43 13.87 -2.49
CA VAL A 105 20.52 14.70 -1.29
C VAL A 105 21.23 16.02 -1.60
N LEU A 106 22.38 15.99 -2.29
CA LEU A 106 23.14 17.17 -2.67
C LEU A 106 22.33 18.11 -3.57
N SER A 107 21.62 17.58 -4.56
CA SER A 107 20.74 18.37 -5.44
C SER A 107 19.65 19.10 -4.65
N ARG A 108 19.10 18.47 -3.60
CA ARG A 108 18.10 19.10 -2.73
C ARG A 108 18.71 20.17 -1.84
N LEU A 109 19.90 19.92 -1.30
CA LEU A 109 20.64 20.91 -0.53
C LEU A 109 20.91 22.16 -1.38
N ASP A 110 21.39 22.00 -2.60
CA ASP A 110 21.64 23.12 -3.52
C ASP A 110 20.37 23.95 -3.77
N ARG A 111 19.24 23.31 -4.08
CA ARG A 111 17.95 24.00 -4.25
C ARG A 111 17.50 24.76 -3.00
N THR A 112 17.77 24.20 -1.82
CA THR A 112 17.40 24.82 -0.54
C THR A 112 18.26 26.05 -0.29
N ILE A 113 19.58 25.94 -0.49
CA ILE A 113 20.51 27.06 -0.36
C ILE A 113 20.17 28.18 -1.36
N ARG A 114 19.85 27.84 -2.62
CA ARG A 114 19.42 28.84 -3.62
C ARG A 114 18.17 29.58 -3.17
N ARG A 115 17.15 28.86 -2.67
CA ARG A 115 15.94 29.48 -2.13
C ARG A 115 16.24 30.40 -0.95
N LEU A 116 17.10 29.99 -0.02
CA LEU A 116 17.50 30.83 1.12
C LEU A 116 18.14 32.14 0.63
N LYS A 117 19.05 32.06 -0.35
CA LYS A 117 19.65 33.24 -0.96
C LYS A 117 18.60 34.16 -1.60
N THR A 118 17.70 33.61 -2.41
CA THR A 118 16.63 34.40 -3.03
C THR A 118 15.70 35.07 -2.00
N VAL A 119 15.36 34.36 -0.93
CA VAL A 119 14.53 34.93 0.14
C VAL A 119 15.30 36.03 0.88
N SER A 120 16.59 35.82 1.18
CA SER A 120 17.45 36.86 1.77
C SER A 120 17.46 38.11 0.92
N SER A 121 17.77 38.00 -0.38
CA SER A 121 17.81 39.16 -1.27
C SER A 121 16.48 39.92 -1.32
N ARG A 122 15.34 39.21 -1.36
CA ARG A 122 14.02 39.85 -1.33
C ARG A 122 13.72 40.57 -0.02
N VAL A 123 14.21 40.04 1.09
CA VAL A 123 14.06 40.68 2.41
C VAL A 123 14.90 41.95 2.45
N ASP A 124 16.15 41.89 1.97
CA ASP A 124 17.04 43.05 1.89
C ASP A 124 16.43 44.15 0.99
N GLU A 125 15.93 43.79 -0.19
CA GLU A 125 15.21 44.71 -1.11
C GLU A 125 13.93 45.33 -0.52
N SER A 126 13.31 44.67 0.46
CA SER A 126 12.07 45.19 1.10
C SER A 126 12.34 46.08 2.30
N LEU A 127 13.59 46.12 2.77
CA LEU A 127 14.04 46.94 3.90
C LEU A 127 14.73 48.24 3.46
N GLU A 128 15.08 48.35 2.18
CA GLU A 128 15.45 49.61 1.50
C GLU A 128 14.22 50.42 1.08
#